data_AF-W8BXG9-F1
#
_entry.id   AF-W8BXG9-F1
#
_cell.length_a   1.000
_cell.length_b   1.000
_cell.length_c   1.000
_cell.angle_alpha   90.00
_cell.angle_beta   90.00
_cell.angle_gamma   90.00
#
_symmetry.space_group_name_H-M   'P 1'
#
loop_
_entity.id
_entity.type
_entity.pdbx_description
1 polymer ?
#
loop_
_entity_poly.entity_id
_entity_poly.type
_entity_poly.pdbx_seq_one_letter_code
_entity_poly.pdbx_strand_id
1 'polypeptide(L)'
;MAKISHENIATFLLNFGCFLFLLCGISQAHLNVYLSPQEVMRLLGVSAEVYYVREGHVNNYALNFIVPVPANVRDITFTWQSLAGRPLPYSINVVTSQPDILPRPFMNISQIGEIPTNVQTFAIGLKCSGTRDSEVDVTISVEVILNRALSNVTHLVFRRKKFVCWPNKRKKI
;
A
#
# COMPACT_ATOMS: atom_id res chain seq x y z
N MET A 1 43.31 -52.08 8.17
CA MET A 1 42.30 -51.62 9.16
C MET A 1 42.45 -50.10 9.26
N ALA A 2 41.63 -49.34 8.53
CA ALA A 2 41.81 -47.90 8.33
C ALA A 2 41.24 -47.12 9.53
N LYS A 3 42.10 -46.37 10.22
CA LYS A 3 41.74 -45.48 11.33
C LYS A 3 41.12 -44.21 10.74
N ILE A 4 39.80 -44.18 10.63
CA ILE A 4 39.05 -42.97 10.25
C ILE A 4 39.17 -42.00 11.41
N SER A 5 39.94 -40.93 11.21
CA SER A 5 40.20 -39.90 12.23
C SER A 5 38.93 -39.12 12.54
N HIS A 6 38.66 -38.93 13.83
CA HIS A 6 37.53 -38.16 14.38
C HIS A 6 37.43 -36.72 13.82
N GLU A 7 38.52 -36.16 13.30
CA GLU A 7 38.55 -34.81 12.72
C GLU A 7 37.72 -34.69 11.44
N ASN A 8 37.64 -35.75 10.63
CA ASN A 8 36.92 -35.73 9.36
C ASN A 8 35.39 -35.65 9.52
N ILE A 9 34.87 -36.19 10.64
CA ILE A 9 33.43 -36.20 10.93
C ILE A 9 32.97 -34.80 11.40
N ALA A 10 33.77 -34.14 12.24
CA ALA A 10 33.47 -32.79 12.72
C ALA A 10 33.45 -31.76 11.57
N THR A 11 34.41 -31.84 10.64
CA THR A 11 34.44 -30.99 9.44
C THR A 11 33.30 -31.27 8.47
N PHE A 12 32.83 -32.51 8.38
CA PHE A 12 31.69 -32.88 7.54
C PHE A 12 30.37 -32.38 8.13
N LEU A 13 30.19 -32.50 9.46
CA LEU A 13 29.03 -31.98 10.17
C LEU A 13 28.98 -30.44 10.15
N LEU A 14 30.12 -29.76 10.28
CA LEU A 14 30.23 -28.30 10.16
C LEU A 14 29.88 -27.82 8.74
N ASN A 15 30.41 -28.46 7.70
CA ASN A 15 30.08 -28.11 6.31
C ASN A 15 28.61 -28.39 5.97
N PHE A 16 28.05 -29.53 6.42
CA PHE A 16 26.65 -29.87 6.18
C PHE A 16 25.70 -28.93 6.95
N GLY A 17 26.06 -28.54 8.17
CA GLY A 17 25.34 -27.54 8.96
C GLY A 17 25.36 -26.15 8.31
N CYS A 18 26.51 -25.71 7.79
CA CYS A 18 26.61 -24.44 7.07
C CYS A 18 25.82 -24.44 5.75
N PHE A 19 25.81 -25.57 5.02
CA PHE A 19 25.02 -25.75 3.79
C PHE A 19 23.51 -25.74 4.06
N LEU A 20 23.05 -26.29 5.20
CA LEU A 20 21.66 -26.20 5.64
C LEU A 20 21.25 -24.79 6.09
N PHE A 21 22.15 -24.02 6.72
CA PHE A 21 21.91 -22.61 7.04
C PHE A 21 21.84 -21.72 5.78
N LEU A 22 22.59 -22.04 4.73
CA LEU A 22 22.53 -21.36 3.43
C LEU A 22 21.21 -21.62 2.66
N LEU A 23 20.52 -22.73 2.93
CA LEU A 23 19.22 -23.06 2.33
C LEU A 23 18.03 -22.43 3.04
N CYS A 24 18.22 -21.89 4.25
CA CYS A 24 17.20 -21.11 4.95
C CYS A 24 17.27 -19.65 4.48
N GLY A 25 16.90 -19.42 3.22
CA GLY A 25 16.67 -18.07 2.72
C GLY A 25 15.58 -17.42 3.58
N ILE A 26 15.99 -16.46 4.40
CA ILE A 26 15.08 -15.64 5.21
C ILE A 26 14.22 -14.89 4.19
N SER A 27 13.01 -15.39 3.89
CA SER A 27 12.09 -14.70 3.01
C SER A 27 11.58 -13.47 3.77
N GLN A 28 12.34 -12.38 3.75
CA GLN A 28 11.84 -11.10 4.22
C GLN A 28 10.67 -10.74 3.31
N ALA A 29 9.48 -10.61 3.88
CA ALA A 29 8.30 -10.22 3.15
C ALA A 29 8.33 -8.69 2.96
N HIS A 30 8.79 -8.26 1.79
CA HIS A 30 8.88 -6.85 1.43
C HIS A 30 7.64 -6.40 0.65
N LEU A 31 7.31 -5.11 0.75
CA LEU A 31 6.13 -4.48 0.14
C LEU A 31 6.52 -3.10 -0.42
N ASN A 32 5.99 -2.75 -1.58
CA ASN A 32 6.00 -1.39 -2.10
C ASN A 32 4.58 -0.85 -2.15
N VAL A 33 4.39 0.40 -1.68
CA VAL A 33 3.15 1.17 -1.86
C VAL A 33 3.51 2.64 -2.07
N TYR A 34 3.07 3.21 -3.19
CA TYR A 34 3.44 4.57 -3.59
C TYR A 34 2.40 5.20 -4.53
N LEU A 35 2.52 6.51 -4.74
CA LEU A 35 1.85 7.24 -5.82
C LEU A 35 2.83 7.43 -6.97
N SER A 36 2.37 7.16 -8.20
CA SER A 36 3.18 7.41 -9.39
C SER A 36 3.44 8.92 -9.58
N PRO A 37 4.52 9.32 -10.28
CA PRO A 37 4.78 10.72 -10.58
C PRO A 37 3.60 11.44 -11.24
N GLN A 38 2.87 10.74 -12.11
CA GLN A 38 1.70 11.26 -12.80
C GLN A 38 0.55 11.52 -11.82
N GLU A 39 0.36 10.64 -10.85
CA GLU A 39 -0.67 10.81 -9.82
C GLU A 39 -0.33 11.94 -8.85
N VAL A 40 0.94 12.04 -8.45
CA VAL A 40 1.42 13.14 -7.61
C VAL A 40 1.24 14.48 -8.33
N MET A 41 1.58 14.56 -9.61
CA MET A 41 1.33 15.76 -10.42
C MET A 41 -0.17 16.08 -10.50
N ARG A 42 -1.02 15.07 -10.70
CA ARG A 42 -2.48 15.24 -10.78
C ARG A 42 -3.09 15.76 -9.48
N LEU A 43 -2.58 15.32 -8.32
CA LEU A 43 -3.11 15.69 -7.00
C LEU A 43 -2.50 16.96 -6.43
N LEU A 44 -1.18 17.14 -6.59
CA LEU A 44 -0.39 18.15 -5.88
C LEU A 44 0.25 19.18 -6.81
N GLY A 45 0.24 18.97 -8.13
CA GLY A 45 0.86 19.88 -9.10
C GLY A 45 2.40 19.88 -9.07
N VAL A 46 3.02 18.84 -8.51
CA VAL A 46 4.48 18.70 -8.43
C VAL A 46 4.95 17.41 -9.09
N SER A 47 6.12 17.45 -9.72
CA SER A 47 6.77 16.26 -10.29
C SER A 47 7.63 15.60 -9.22
N ALA A 48 7.07 14.63 -8.50
CA ALA A 48 7.77 13.88 -7.47
C ALA A 48 7.14 12.49 -7.30
N GLU A 49 7.86 11.57 -6.66
CA GLU A 49 7.32 10.28 -6.23
C GLU A 49 7.05 10.30 -4.73
N VAL A 50 5.90 9.78 -4.32
CA VAL A 50 5.53 9.67 -2.89
C VAL A 50 5.46 8.20 -2.53
N TYR A 51 6.45 7.74 -1.76
CA TYR A 51 6.50 6.37 -1.25
C TYR A 51 5.94 6.31 0.17
N TYR A 52 4.92 5.48 0.37
CA TYR A 52 4.37 5.14 1.67
C TYR A 52 5.07 3.93 2.28
N VAL A 53 5.39 2.95 1.44
CA VAL A 53 6.25 1.82 1.79
C VAL A 53 7.26 1.63 0.66
N ARG A 54 8.54 1.55 0.99
CA ARG A 54 9.62 1.23 0.04
C ARG A 54 10.40 0.04 0.57
N GLU A 55 10.37 -1.07 -0.16
CA GLU A 55 11.08 -2.31 0.16
C GLU A 55 10.76 -2.81 1.57
N GLY A 56 9.50 -2.71 1.99
CA GLY A 56 9.04 -3.09 3.33
C GLY A 56 9.26 -2.04 4.42
N HIS A 57 9.95 -0.92 4.14
CA HIS A 57 10.13 0.17 5.09
C HIS A 57 8.97 1.17 4.99
N VAL A 58 8.24 1.34 6.08
CA VAL A 58 7.12 2.28 6.17
C VAL A 58 7.63 3.70 6.34
N ASN A 59 7.18 4.61 5.48
CA ASN A 59 7.47 6.03 5.55
C ASN A 59 6.40 6.74 6.40
N ASN A 60 6.63 6.81 7.71
CA ASN A 60 5.71 7.47 8.65
C ASN A 60 5.53 8.96 8.35
N TYR A 61 6.55 9.64 7.79
CA TYR A 61 6.43 11.02 7.36
C TYR A 61 5.36 11.15 6.28
N ALA A 62 5.42 10.33 5.23
CA ALA A 62 4.42 10.33 4.15
C ALA A 62 3.00 10.00 4.63
N LEU A 63 2.84 9.09 5.60
CA LEU A 63 1.53 8.70 6.14
C LEU A 63 0.86 9.80 6.97
N ASN A 64 1.63 10.71 7.58
CA ASN A 64 1.10 11.80 8.39
C ASN A 64 0.55 12.97 7.56
N PHE A 65 0.81 13.01 6.25
CA PHE A 65 0.30 14.06 5.38
C PHE A 65 -1.17 13.86 5.04
N ILE A 66 -1.98 14.86 5.35
CA ILE A 66 -3.33 15.00 4.82
C ILE A 66 -3.22 15.63 3.43
N VAL A 67 -3.27 14.79 2.39
CA VAL A 67 -3.12 15.26 1.02
C VAL A 67 -4.44 15.89 0.53
N PRO A 68 -4.41 17.15 0.05
CA PRO A 68 -5.57 17.77 -0.58
C PRO A 68 -5.92 17.03 -1.89
N VAL A 69 -7.21 16.82 -2.11
CA VAL A 69 -7.74 16.24 -3.35
C VAL A 69 -8.60 17.29 -4.04
N PRO A 70 -8.10 17.86 -5.15
CA PRO A 70 -8.81 18.90 -5.90
C PRO A 70 -10.22 18.48 -6.31
N ALA A 71 -11.10 19.47 -6.47
CA ALA A 71 -12.53 19.23 -6.67
C ALA A 71 -12.82 18.48 -7.99
N ASN A 72 -12.04 18.75 -9.03
CA ASN A 72 -12.07 18.10 -10.35
C ASN A 72 -11.54 16.65 -10.36
N VAL A 73 -10.76 16.23 -9.36
CA VAL A 73 -10.20 14.87 -9.28
C VAL A 73 -11.24 13.90 -8.74
N ARG A 74 -11.62 12.87 -9.50
CA ARG A 74 -12.72 11.96 -9.14
C ARG A 74 -12.27 10.66 -8.52
N ASP A 75 -10.99 10.40 -8.47
CA ASP A 75 -10.40 9.16 -7.99
C ASP A 75 -8.95 9.39 -7.55
N ILE A 76 -8.42 8.48 -6.74
CA ILE A 76 -6.99 8.43 -6.41
C ILE A 76 -6.47 7.06 -6.79
N THR A 77 -5.34 7.02 -7.49
CA THR A 77 -4.70 5.77 -7.91
C THR A 77 -3.45 5.49 -7.07
N PHE A 78 -3.45 4.35 -6.39
CA PHE A 78 -2.30 3.84 -5.65
C PHE A 78 -1.60 2.76 -6.46
N THR A 79 -0.27 2.72 -6.35
CA THR A 79 0.55 1.66 -6.95
C THR A 79 1.13 0.80 -5.84
N TRP A 80 1.08 -0.51 -6.01
CA TRP A 80 1.59 -1.47 -5.03
C TRP A 80 2.21 -2.70 -5.68
N GLN A 81 3.04 -3.39 -4.92
CA GLN A 81 3.68 -4.63 -5.33
C GLN A 81 4.16 -5.41 -4.12
N SER A 82 3.91 -6.72 -4.11
CA SER A 82 4.59 -7.64 -3.20
C SER A 82 5.99 -7.95 -3.73
N LEU A 83 6.99 -7.69 -2.89
CA LEU A 83 8.39 -8.07 -3.14
C LEU A 83 8.77 -9.36 -2.40
N ALA A 84 7.81 -9.99 -1.72
CA ALA A 84 8.00 -11.23 -0.95
C ALA A 84 8.12 -12.50 -1.81
N GLY A 85 8.10 -12.37 -3.15
CA GLY A 85 8.05 -13.51 -4.08
C GLY A 85 6.71 -14.26 -4.12
N ARG A 86 5.71 -13.80 -3.35
CA ARG A 86 4.35 -14.36 -3.26
C ARG A 86 3.31 -13.26 -3.06
N PRO A 87 2.03 -13.48 -3.40
CA PRO A 87 0.99 -12.52 -3.07
C PRO A 87 0.84 -12.30 -1.55
N LEU A 88 0.50 -11.08 -1.15
CA LEU A 88 0.32 -10.72 0.27
C LEU A 88 -1.15 -10.42 0.58
N PRO A 89 -1.78 -11.09 1.55
CA PRO A 89 -3.16 -10.80 1.92
C PRO A 89 -3.33 -9.37 2.42
N TYR A 90 -4.41 -8.72 1.99
CA TYR A 90 -4.76 -7.38 2.43
C TYR A 90 -6.24 -7.25 2.82
N SER A 91 -6.53 -6.24 3.64
CA SER A 91 -7.87 -5.71 3.88
C SER A 91 -7.87 -4.19 3.75
N ILE A 92 -8.86 -3.61 3.06
CA ILE A 92 -9.01 -2.17 2.86
C ILE A 92 -10.37 -1.71 3.38
N ASN A 93 -10.34 -0.66 4.21
CA ASN A 93 -11.52 0.08 4.63
C ASN A 93 -11.38 1.56 4.26
N VAL A 94 -12.47 2.15 3.76
CA VAL A 94 -12.52 3.58 3.39
C VAL A 94 -13.69 4.24 4.11
N VAL A 95 -13.40 5.31 4.84
CA VAL A 95 -14.37 6.07 5.64
C VAL A 95 -14.34 7.53 5.24
N THR A 96 -15.52 8.13 5.16
CA THR A 96 -15.72 9.55 4.87
C THR A 96 -16.38 10.24 6.06
N SER A 97 -15.89 11.41 6.45
CA SER A 97 -16.46 12.20 7.55
C SER A 97 -17.89 12.70 7.29
N GLN A 98 -18.26 12.92 6.02
CA GLN A 98 -19.57 13.44 5.62
C GLN A 98 -20.16 12.61 4.45
N PRO A 99 -20.75 11.43 4.72
CA PRO A 99 -21.29 10.54 3.69
C PRO A 99 -22.39 11.16 2.81
N ASP A 100 -23.14 12.13 3.32
CA ASP A 100 -24.20 12.83 2.57
C ASP A 100 -23.64 13.73 1.44
N ILE A 101 -22.39 14.17 1.59
CA ILE A 101 -21.70 15.06 0.66
C ILE A 101 -20.73 14.27 -0.23
N LEU A 102 -19.98 13.36 0.36
CA LEU A 102 -19.14 12.40 -0.34
C LEU A 102 -19.59 10.99 0.06
N PRO A 103 -20.48 10.36 -0.73
CA PRO A 103 -20.89 8.99 -0.50
C PRO A 103 -19.70 8.05 -0.40
N ARG A 104 -19.90 6.91 0.26
CA ARG A 104 -18.83 5.93 0.49
C ARG A 104 -18.06 5.66 -0.82
N PRO A 105 -16.74 5.92 -0.84
CA PRO A 105 -15.92 5.72 -2.01
C PRO A 105 -15.99 4.28 -2.52
N PHE A 106 -16.05 4.12 -3.83
CA PHE A 106 -15.96 2.81 -4.46
C PHE A 106 -14.50 2.48 -4.76
N MET A 107 -14.16 1.19 -4.82
CA MET A 107 -12.85 0.70 -5.21
C MET A 107 -12.99 -0.16 -6.45
N ASN A 108 -11.97 -0.17 -7.32
CA ASN A 108 -11.92 -1.07 -8.47
C ASN A 108 -11.47 -2.50 -8.12
N ILE A 109 -11.21 -2.76 -6.83
CA ILE A 109 -10.79 -4.04 -6.26
C ILE A 109 -11.68 -4.41 -5.07
N SER A 110 -11.63 -5.68 -4.65
CA SER A 110 -12.32 -6.14 -3.44
C SER A 110 -11.69 -5.54 -2.17
N GLN A 111 -12.49 -5.43 -1.10
CA GLN A 111 -12.03 -4.97 0.21
C GLN A 111 -11.00 -5.94 0.81
N ILE A 112 -11.16 -7.24 0.60
CA ILE A 112 -10.21 -8.28 1.02
C ILE A 112 -9.69 -8.94 -0.24
N GLY A 113 -8.38 -9.14 -0.33
CA GLY A 113 -7.73 -9.75 -1.50
C GLY A 113 -6.27 -10.01 -1.27
N GLU A 114 -5.51 -10.16 -2.35
CA GLU A 114 -4.06 -10.36 -2.30
C GLU A 114 -3.33 -9.34 -3.18
N ILE A 115 -2.23 -8.78 -2.64
CA ILE A 115 -1.36 -7.85 -3.36
C ILE A 115 -0.49 -8.68 -4.32
N PRO A 116 -0.49 -8.38 -5.62
CA PRO A 116 0.24 -9.14 -6.63
C PRO A 116 1.75 -8.95 -6.54
N THR A 117 2.51 -9.89 -7.11
CA THR A 117 3.98 -9.82 -7.19
C THR A 117 4.47 -8.93 -8.32
N ASN A 118 3.65 -8.71 -9.34
CA ASN A 118 3.84 -7.69 -10.37
C ASN A 118 3.28 -6.34 -9.91
N VAL A 119 3.88 -5.25 -10.38
CA VAL A 119 3.38 -3.89 -10.13
C VAL A 119 1.95 -3.77 -10.66
N GLN A 120 1.02 -3.40 -9.78
CA GLN A 120 -0.36 -3.13 -10.15
C GLN A 120 -0.87 -1.87 -9.45
N THR A 121 -2.01 -1.38 -9.93
CA THR A 121 -2.67 -0.20 -9.41
C THR A 121 -4.09 -0.50 -8.97
N PHE A 122 -4.53 0.17 -7.91
CA PHE A 122 -5.94 0.22 -7.55
C PHE A 122 -6.38 1.67 -7.38
N ALA A 123 -7.65 1.92 -7.63
CA ALA A 123 -8.24 3.25 -7.62
C ALA A 123 -9.38 3.34 -6.61
N ILE A 124 -9.43 4.46 -5.89
CA ILE A 124 -10.50 4.81 -4.96
C ILE A 124 -11.28 5.98 -5.55
N GLY A 125 -12.54 5.75 -5.91
CA GLY A 125 -13.43 6.74 -6.50
C GLY A 125 -14.04 7.68 -5.47
N LEU A 126 -13.77 8.98 -5.61
CA LEU A 126 -14.19 10.07 -4.74
C LEU A 126 -15.27 10.94 -5.43
N LYS A 127 -16.37 10.29 -5.82
CA LYS A 127 -17.49 10.96 -6.50
C LYS A 127 -18.36 11.71 -5.48
N CYS A 128 -18.41 13.03 -5.61
CA CYS A 128 -19.28 13.88 -4.80
C CYS A 128 -20.78 13.66 -5.12
N SER A 129 -21.65 13.83 -4.13
CA SER A 129 -23.11 13.82 -4.33
C SER A 129 -23.60 15.06 -5.07
N GLY A 130 -22.85 16.18 -4.98
CA GLY A 130 -23.21 17.45 -5.60
C GLY A 130 -24.27 18.23 -4.83
N THR A 131 -24.49 17.91 -3.56
CA THR A 131 -25.57 18.53 -2.75
C THR A 131 -25.13 19.73 -1.95
N ARG A 132 -23.85 19.88 -1.61
CA ARG A 132 -23.28 21.04 -0.89
C ARG A 132 -21.79 21.18 -1.16
N ASP A 133 -21.29 22.41 -1.13
CA ASP A 133 -19.84 22.69 -1.05
C ASP A 133 -19.36 22.45 0.39
N SER A 134 -18.36 21.59 0.55
CA SER A 134 -17.73 21.29 1.83
C SER A 134 -16.36 20.64 1.60
N GLU A 135 -15.54 20.62 2.64
CA GLU A 135 -14.32 19.83 2.65
C GLU A 135 -14.55 18.56 3.46
N VAL A 136 -14.35 17.41 2.83
CA VAL A 136 -14.63 16.10 3.43
C VAL A 136 -13.32 15.36 3.70
N ASP A 137 -13.08 15.02 4.96
CA ASP A 137 -12.00 14.11 5.33
C ASP A 137 -12.31 12.69 4.88
N VAL A 138 -11.33 12.06 4.23
CA VAL A 138 -11.37 10.66 3.80
C VAL A 138 -10.19 9.92 4.42
N THR A 139 -10.48 8.82 5.11
CA THR A 139 -9.49 7.95 5.73
C THR A 139 -9.53 6.60 5.03
N ILE A 140 -8.37 6.18 4.50
CA ILE A 140 -8.18 4.90 3.83
C ILE A 140 -7.24 4.08 4.70
N SER A 141 -7.75 3.00 5.28
CA SER A 141 -6.99 2.07 6.11
C SER A 141 -6.72 0.80 5.32
N VAL A 142 -5.45 0.44 5.18
CA VAL A 142 -4.99 -0.78 4.52
C VAL A 142 -4.20 -1.60 5.52
N GLU A 143 -4.61 -2.84 5.73
CA GLU A 143 -3.91 -3.81 6.55
C GLU A 143 -3.30 -4.87 5.64
N VAL A 144 -2.01 -5.14 5.80
CA VAL A 144 -1.28 -6.11 4.98
C VAL A 144 -0.60 -7.13 5.88
N ILE A 145 -0.85 -8.42 5.63
CA ILE A 145 -0.25 -9.52 6.37
C ILE A 145 1.02 -9.96 5.63
N LEU A 146 2.19 -9.51 6.09
CA LEU A 146 3.48 -9.80 5.46
C LEU A 146 3.91 -11.26 5.64
N ASN A 147 3.72 -11.78 6.85
CA ASN A 147 4.01 -13.18 7.19
C ASN A 147 2.92 -13.74 8.09
N ARG A 148 2.17 -14.73 7.58
CA ARG A 148 1.10 -15.40 8.32
C ARG A 148 1.63 -16.18 9.54
N ALA A 149 2.83 -16.75 9.43
CA ALA A 149 3.42 -17.57 10.49
C ALA A 149 3.91 -16.74 11.68
N LEU A 150 4.32 -15.49 11.43
CA LEU A 150 4.81 -14.56 12.43
C LEU A 150 3.75 -13.51 12.86
N SER A 151 2.56 -13.54 12.24
CA SER A 151 1.52 -12.52 12.43
C SER A 151 2.03 -11.08 12.22
N ASN A 152 2.96 -10.89 11.29
CA ASN A 152 3.51 -9.58 10.98
C ASN A 152 2.51 -8.79 10.12
N VAL A 153 1.75 -7.89 10.74
CA VAL A 153 0.76 -7.03 10.08
C VAL A 153 1.29 -5.61 9.96
N THR A 154 1.21 -5.05 8.75
CA THR A 154 1.49 -3.63 8.48
C THR A 154 0.18 -2.87 8.34
N HIS A 155 -0.01 -1.84 9.15
CA HIS A 155 -1.18 -0.96 9.07
C HIS A 155 -0.77 0.36 8.40
N LEU A 156 -1.40 0.66 7.26
CA LEU A 156 -1.20 1.89 6.51
C LEU A 156 -2.48 2.72 6.56
N VAL A 157 -2.37 3.98 7.00
CA VAL A 157 -3.51 4.89 7.07
C VAL A 157 -3.22 6.11 6.21
N PHE A 158 -3.94 6.25 5.10
CA PHE A 158 -3.85 7.41 4.22
C PHE A 158 -4.97 8.39 4.54
N ARG A 159 -4.61 9.64 4.83
CA ARG A 159 -5.57 10.72 5.07
C ARG A 159 -5.62 11.65 3.88
N ARG A 160 -6.83 11.99 3.45
CA ARG A 160 -7.09 12.89 2.32
C ARG A 160 -8.14 13.92 2.69
N LYS A 161 -7.99 15.13 2.17
CA LYS A 161 -9.00 16.19 2.26
C LYS A 161 -9.62 16.42 0.90
N LYS A 162 -10.85 15.96 0.67
CA LYS A 162 -11.56 16.16 -0.59
C LYS A 162 -12.31 17.49 -0.57
N PHE A 163 -11.97 18.38 -1.49
CA PHE A 163 -12.77 19.57 -1.76
C PHE A 163 -13.96 19.16 -2.64
N VAL A 164 -15.18 19.28 -2.12
CA VAL A 164 -16.39 18.83 -2.85
C VAL A 164 -16.93 19.93 -3.73
N CYS A 165 -17.37 19.56 -4.94
CA CYS A 165 -18.09 20.45 -5.87
C CYS A 165 -19.60 20.35 -5.66
N TRP A 166 -20.26 21.47 -5.41
CA TRP A 166 -21.60 21.75 -5.91
C TRP A 166 -21.55 21.79 -7.45
N PRO A 167 -22.55 21.26 -8.17
CA PRO A 167 -22.60 21.38 -9.61
C PRO A 167 -22.59 22.87 -9.97
N ASN A 168 -21.50 23.28 -10.60
CA ASN A 168 -21.35 24.59 -11.19
C ASN A 168 -22.53 24.79 -12.15
N LYS A 169 -23.52 25.61 -11.74
CA LYS A 169 -24.40 26.29 -12.69
C LYS A 169 -23.48 27.18 -13.51
N ARG A 170 -22.88 26.62 -14.58
CA ARG A 170 -22.29 27.46 -15.61
C ARG A 170 -23.39 28.41 -16.05
N LYS A 171 -23.17 29.68 -15.74
CA LYS A 171 -23.97 30.83 -16.14
C LYS A 171 -24.36 30.65 -17.60
N LYS A 172 -25.66 30.67 -17.90
CA LYS A 172 -26.12 31.00 -19.25
C LYS A 172 -25.51 32.38 -19.55
N ILE A 173 -24.54 32.40 -20.45
CA ILE A 173 -24.21 33.60 -21.22
C ILE A 173 -25.29 33.70 -22.29
#